data_AF-A0A6M0BZ30-F1
#
_entry.id   AF-A0A6M0BZ30-F1
#
_cell.length_a   1.000
_cell.length_b   1.000
_cell.length_c   1.000
_cell.angle_alpha   90.00
_cell.angle_beta   90.00
_cell.angle_gamma   90.00
#
_symmetry.space_group_name_H-M   'P 1'
#
loop_
_entity.id
_entity.type
_entity.pdbx_description
1 polymer ?
#
loop_
_entity_poly.entity_id
_entity_poly.type
_entity_poly.pdbx_seq_one_letter_code
_entity_poly.pdbx_strand_id
1 'polypeptide(L)'
;MALNLKQFMHEENLPPESVLRLNLIAGGAIFASLLLWSLPPFLLSGEKTLHKWLQGLSLCGAIFCSSTALIIGYKLKKIEPILNAEQMQEREDYQHWLASSRYYSEAVREGIITAALQGEIEPVKTPLAPAKEPISPPPPEPVMPTYSVSESKMPLTPEIITSPEPQKSVSERLNFPDRDDLRTKKLWSKIENSTCEWLLQLLLTKPLLVWGEQCSGKTKFAGFLAMLRILFFKHQVSVADPHSHQNEWPHLFEVYGREYNYGQINSRLTAYYQRLKGGSLPHTSIWDEVTNYAENCEEKLAGRFLKSILSDVRKPPEFPILLSHSNTLSSLGGGKGGIKKMQVRGLVEVNLRAKRDRLGNLEPALKGTIKGLKVDDRGEAVVRPIELE
;
A
#
# COMPACT_ATOMS: atom_id res chain seq x y z
N MET A 1 4.93 2.57 -36.71
CA MET A 1 3.51 2.25 -36.46
C MET A 1 3.27 1.43 -35.17
N ALA A 2 4.19 1.45 -34.19
CA ALA A 2 4.08 0.75 -32.91
C ALA A 2 3.80 1.68 -31.69
N LEU A 3 3.67 2.99 -31.94
CA LEU A 3 3.48 4.01 -30.91
C LEU A 3 2.00 4.30 -30.57
N ASN A 4 1.05 3.91 -31.43
CA ASN A 4 -0.38 4.18 -31.19
C ASN A 4 -1.11 3.10 -30.35
N LEU A 5 -0.58 1.87 -30.24
CA LEU A 5 -1.27 0.80 -29.51
C LEU A 5 -1.16 0.95 -27.97
N LYS A 6 -0.11 1.59 -27.46
CA LYS A 6 0.10 1.81 -26.02
C LYS A 6 -0.79 2.92 -25.45
N GLN A 7 -1.16 3.90 -26.29
CA GLN A 7 -2.03 5.01 -25.91
C GLN A 7 -3.51 4.57 -25.87
N PHE A 8 -3.90 3.62 -26.74
CA PHE A 8 -5.26 3.06 -26.76
C PHE A 8 -5.52 2.00 -25.66
N MET A 9 -4.46 1.41 -25.08
CA MET A 9 -4.56 0.40 -24.02
C MET A 9 -4.77 1.02 -22.61
N HIS A 10 -4.88 2.35 -22.51
CA HIS A 10 -4.93 3.07 -21.23
C HIS A 10 -6.34 3.49 -20.80
N GLU A 11 -7.37 3.22 -21.60
CA GLU A 11 -8.71 3.80 -21.42
C GLU A 11 -9.85 2.86 -21.00
N GLU A 12 -9.67 1.54 -20.95
CA GLU A 12 -10.78 0.65 -20.58
C GLU A 12 -10.35 -0.41 -19.55
N ASN A 13 -10.36 -0.01 -18.28
CA ASN A 13 -10.64 -0.96 -17.19
C ASN A 13 -12.13 -1.32 -17.27
N LEU A 14 -12.47 -2.21 -18.20
CA LEU A 14 -13.82 -2.79 -18.26
C LEU A 14 -14.01 -3.67 -17.00
N PRO A 15 -14.96 -3.35 -16.10
CA PRO A 15 -15.30 -4.25 -15.00
C PRO A 15 -15.62 -5.66 -15.52
N PRO A 16 -15.43 -6.73 -14.72
CA PRO A 16 -15.70 -8.11 -15.14
C PRO A 16 -17.12 -8.31 -15.69
N GLU A 17 -18.10 -7.54 -15.20
CA GLU A 17 -19.46 -7.52 -15.74
C GLU A 17 -19.56 -7.06 -17.20
N SER A 18 -18.69 -6.13 -17.63
CA SER A 18 -18.65 -5.66 -19.01
C SER A 18 -18.18 -6.74 -19.96
N VAL A 19 -17.26 -7.62 -19.52
CA VAL A 19 -16.78 -8.75 -20.33
C VAL A 19 -17.90 -9.77 -20.52
N LEU A 20 -18.69 -10.02 -19.47
CA LEU A 20 -19.88 -10.86 -19.55
C LEU A 20 -20.93 -10.27 -20.51
N ARG A 21 -21.19 -8.96 -20.41
CA ARG A 21 -22.10 -8.24 -21.33
C ARG A 21 -21.60 -8.27 -22.78
N LEU A 22 -20.29 -8.11 -23.00
CA LEU A 22 -19.69 -8.14 -24.34
C LEU A 22 -19.79 -9.54 -24.96
N ASN A 23 -19.55 -10.60 -24.17
CA ASN A 23 -19.71 -11.98 -24.62
C ASN A 23 -21.19 -12.32 -24.90
N LEU A 24 -22.12 -11.78 -24.12
CA LEU A 24 -23.56 -11.94 -24.35
C LEU A 24 -24.00 -11.24 -25.65
N ILE A 25 -23.51 -10.02 -25.89
CA ILE A 25 -23.78 -9.25 -27.12
C ILE A 25 -23.15 -9.93 -28.34
N ALA A 26 -21.90 -10.40 -28.24
CA ALA A 26 -21.23 -11.11 -29.32
C ALA A 26 -21.91 -12.45 -29.64
N GLY A 27 -22.29 -13.22 -28.61
CA GLY A 27 -23.04 -14.46 -28.77
C GLY A 27 -24.42 -14.23 -29.39
N GLY A 28 -25.13 -13.19 -28.94
CA GLY A 28 -26.42 -12.78 -29.49
C GLY A 28 -26.33 -12.33 -30.95
N ALA A 29 -25.29 -11.60 -31.32
CA ALA A 29 -25.06 -11.16 -32.70
C ALA A 29 -24.75 -12.34 -33.64
N ILE A 30 -23.94 -13.31 -33.20
CA ILE A 30 -23.64 -14.53 -33.96
C ILE A 30 -24.93 -15.36 -34.14
N PHE A 31 -25.71 -15.53 -33.08
CA PHE A 31 -26.98 -16.26 -33.13
C PHE A 31 -28.00 -15.60 -34.08
N ALA A 32 -28.14 -14.27 -34.01
CA ALA A 32 -29.00 -13.51 -34.91
C ALA A 32 -28.54 -13.62 -36.38
N SER A 33 -27.22 -13.66 -36.61
CA SER A 33 -26.64 -13.80 -37.95
C SER A 33 -26.90 -15.19 -38.54
N LEU A 34 -26.80 -16.24 -37.72
CA LEU A 34 -27.16 -17.61 -38.10
C LEU A 34 -28.65 -17.77 -38.37
N LEU A 35 -29.50 -17.14 -37.56
CA LEU A 35 -30.95 -17.09 -37.78
C LEU A 35 -31.29 -16.41 -39.11
N LEU A 36 -30.66 -15.27 -39.41
CA LEU A 36 -30.86 -14.56 -40.67
C LEU A 36 -30.45 -15.38 -41.89
N TRP A 37 -29.42 -16.22 -41.74
CA TRP A 37 -28.97 -17.14 -42.80
C TRP A 37 -29.86 -18.37 -42.96
N SER A 38 -30.54 -18.79 -41.89
CA SER A 38 -31.48 -19.91 -41.90
C SER A 38 -32.89 -19.53 -42.39
N LEU A 39 -33.20 -18.24 -42.51
CA LEU A 39 -34.50 -17.77 -42.99
C LEU A 39 -34.68 -18.12 -44.46
N PRO A 40 -35.73 -18.87 -44.82
CA PRO A 40 -35.95 -19.23 -46.20
C PRO A 40 -36.35 -18.00 -47.04
N PRO A 41 -35.89 -17.93 -48.30
CA PRO A 41 -35.96 -16.71 -49.13
C PRO A 41 -37.38 -16.25 -49.50
N PHE A 42 -38.42 -17.04 -49.18
CA PHE A 42 -39.82 -16.69 -49.46
C PHE A 42 -40.46 -15.79 -48.39
N LEU A 43 -39.85 -15.65 -47.19
CA LEU A 43 -40.37 -14.78 -46.13
C LEU A 43 -40.02 -13.30 -46.31
N LEU A 44 -39.05 -12.98 -47.18
CA LEU A 44 -38.61 -11.62 -47.49
C LEU A 44 -38.96 -11.29 -48.94
N SER A 45 -40.27 -11.23 -49.22
CA SER A 45 -40.80 -10.91 -50.55
C SER A 45 -40.71 -9.41 -50.84
N GLY A 46 -39.68 -8.98 -51.57
CA GLY A 46 -39.63 -7.61 -52.09
C GLY A 46 -38.49 -7.36 -53.06
N GLU A 47 -37.25 -7.68 -52.69
CA GLU A 47 -36.08 -7.39 -53.52
C GLU A 47 -34.94 -8.38 -53.27
N LYS A 48 -34.59 -9.18 -54.29
CA LYS A 48 -33.49 -10.16 -54.23
C LYS A 48 -32.13 -9.49 -53.94
N THR A 49 -31.99 -8.22 -54.29
CA THR A 49 -30.76 -7.42 -54.13
C THR A 49 -30.56 -7.02 -52.67
N LEU A 50 -31.63 -6.58 -51.99
CA LEU A 50 -31.62 -6.18 -50.58
C LEU A 50 -31.24 -7.35 -49.67
N HIS A 51 -31.78 -8.55 -49.96
CA HIS A 51 -31.48 -9.76 -49.19
C HIS A 51 -30.00 -10.17 -49.26
N LYS A 52 -29.38 -10.09 -50.44
CA LYS A 52 -27.94 -10.39 -50.60
C LYS A 52 -27.07 -9.37 -49.89
N TRP A 53 -27.48 -8.10 -49.89
CA TRP A 53 -26.79 -7.02 -49.19
C TRP A 53 -26.86 -7.18 -47.67
N LEU A 54 -28.04 -7.52 -47.13
CA LEU A 54 -28.24 -7.84 -45.71
C LEU A 54 -27.45 -9.07 -45.26
N GLN A 55 -27.37 -10.12 -46.08
CA GLN A 55 -26.52 -11.29 -45.81
C GLN A 55 -25.03 -10.96 -45.83
N GLY A 56 -24.59 -10.06 -46.72
CA GLY A 56 -23.21 -9.57 -46.76
C GLY A 56 -22.85 -8.75 -45.52
N LEU A 57 -23.74 -7.85 -45.11
CA LEU A 57 -23.57 -7.06 -43.88
C LEU A 57 -23.53 -7.94 -42.62
N SER A 58 -24.39 -8.95 -42.51
CA SER A 58 -24.37 -9.84 -41.35
C SER A 58 -23.08 -10.66 -41.28
N LEU A 59 -22.57 -11.12 -42.43
CA LEU A 59 -21.28 -11.83 -42.50
C LEU A 59 -20.11 -10.93 -42.07
N CYS A 60 -20.06 -9.69 -42.56
CA CYS A 60 -19.05 -8.72 -42.15
C CYS A 60 -19.14 -8.40 -40.64
N GLY A 61 -20.35 -8.22 -40.12
CA GLY A 61 -20.58 -7.99 -38.69
C GLY A 61 -20.14 -9.17 -37.82
N ALA A 62 -20.43 -10.40 -38.26
CA ALA A 62 -20.04 -11.62 -37.54
C ALA A 62 -18.52 -11.82 -37.51
N ILE A 63 -17.81 -11.53 -38.61
CA ILE A 63 -16.34 -11.60 -38.69
C ILE A 63 -15.71 -10.55 -37.77
N PHE A 64 -16.24 -9.33 -37.75
CA PHE A 64 -15.76 -8.26 -36.88
C PHE A 64 -15.98 -8.57 -35.38
N CYS A 65 -17.15 -9.08 -35.02
CA CYS A 65 -17.44 -9.50 -33.64
C CYS A 65 -16.57 -10.70 -33.21
N SER A 66 -16.33 -11.66 -34.11
CA SER A 66 -15.51 -12.85 -33.80
C SER A 66 -14.03 -12.48 -33.61
N SER A 67 -13.50 -11.59 -34.45
CA SER A 67 -12.11 -11.11 -34.35
C SER A 67 -11.87 -10.28 -33.09
N THR A 68 -12.82 -9.41 -32.71
CA THR A 68 -12.74 -8.63 -31.46
C THR A 68 -12.82 -9.54 -30.23
N ALA A 69 -13.70 -10.53 -30.23
CA ALA A 69 -13.78 -11.54 -29.16
C ALA A 69 -12.47 -12.33 -29.01
N LEU A 70 -11.84 -12.75 -30.12
CA LEU A 70 -10.54 -13.42 -30.10
C LEU A 70 -9.42 -12.55 -29.51
N ILE A 71 -9.37 -11.27 -29.88
CA ILE A 71 -8.37 -10.33 -29.36
C ILE A 71 -8.55 -10.13 -27.85
N ILE A 72 -9.79 -10.00 -27.39
CA ILE A 72 -10.11 -9.85 -25.95
C ILE A 72 -9.78 -11.14 -25.19
N GLY A 73 -10.16 -12.30 -25.72
CA GLY A 73 -9.82 -13.61 -25.14
C GLY A 73 -8.31 -13.83 -25.02
N TYR A 74 -7.54 -13.46 -26.03
CA TYR A 74 -6.08 -13.53 -25.98
C TYR A 74 -5.48 -12.60 -24.92
N LYS A 75 -6.03 -11.37 -24.78
CA LYS A 75 -5.61 -10.44 -23.72
C LYS A 75 -5.94 -10.96 -22.33
N LEU A 76 -7.12 -11.55 -22.13
CA LEU A 76 -7.53 -12.14 -20.86
C LEU A 76 -6.64 -13.32 -20.47
N LYS A 77 -6.34 -14.24 -21.41
CA LYS A 77 -5.43 -15.36 -21.18
C LYS A 77 -4.02 -14.92 -20.75
N LYS A 78 -3.58 -13.73 -21.16
CA LYS A 78 -2.29 -13.16 -20.75
C LYS A 78 -2.32 -12.57 -19.33
N ILE A 79 -3.48 -12.13 -18.86
CA ILE A 79 -3.67 -11.50 -17.54
C ILE A 79 -4.03 -12.54 -16.47
N GLU A 80 -4.71 -13.63 -16.87
CA GLU A 80 -5.11 -14.76 -16.02
C GLU A 80 -4.00 -15.30 -15.09
N PRO A 81 -2.76 -15.58 -15.56
CA PRO A 81 -1.71 -16.08 -14.65
C PRO A 81 -1.30 -15.05 -13.58
N ILE A 82 -1.42 -13.75 -13.87
CA ILE A 82 -1.09 -12.68 -12.91
C ILE A 82 -2.20 -12.57 -11.86
N LEU A 83 -3.46 -12.65 -12.29
CA LEU A 83 -4.62 -12.61 -11.40
C LEU A 83 -4.63 -13.83 -10.46
N ASN A 84 -4.32 -15.01 -10.98
CA ASN A 84 -4.22 -16.24 -10.19
C ASN A 84 -3.05 -16.19 -9.21
N ALA A 85 -1.92 -15.58 -9.58
CA ALA A 85 -0.79 -15.38 -8.67
C ALA A 85 -1.14 -14.42 -7.51
N GLU A 86 -1.89 -13.35 -7.79
CA GLU A 86 -2.37 -12.41 -6.77
C GLU A 86 -3.36 -13.09 -5.81
N GLN A 87 -4.33 -13.85 -6.33
CA GLN A 87 -5.27 -14.61 -5.49
C GLN A 87 -4.58 -15.72 -4.68
N MET A 88 -3.55 -16.37 -5.22
CA MET A 88 -2.75 -17.33 -4.45
C MET A 88 -2.00 -16.65 -3.32
N GLN A 89 -1.39 -15.48 -3.58
CA GLN A 89 -0.68 -14.73 -2.56
C GLN A 89 -1.61 -14.23 -1.46
N GLU A 90 -2.79 -13.70 -1.80
CA GLU A 90 -3.80 -13.29 -0.82
C GLU A 90 -4.27 -14.47 0.04
N ARG A 91 -4.41 -15.66 -0.55
CA ARG A 91 -4.76 -16.88 0.18
C ARG A 91 -3.64 -17.32 1.11
N GLU A 92 -2.38 -17.24 0.69
CA GLU A 92 -1.21 -17.54 1.53
C GLU A 92 -1.13 -16.57 2.71
N ASP A 93 -1.27 -15.26 2.45
CA ASP A 93 -1.29 -14.22 3.50
C ASP A 93 -2.42 -14.46 4.51
N TYR A 94 -3.61 -14.82 4.04
CA TYR A 94 -4.75 -15.16 4.89
C TYR A 94 -4.49 -16.43 5.73
N GLN A 95 -3.87 -17.45 5.14
CA GLN A 95 -3.47 -18.66 5.88
C GLN A 95 -2.40 -18.36 6.93
N HIS A 96 -1.43 -17.51 6.61
CA HIS A 96 -0.42 -17.04 7.55
C HIS A 96 -1.05 -16.27 8.72
N TRP A 97 -2.04 -15.41 8.45
CA TRP A 97 -2.79 -14.71 9.48
C TRP A 97 -3.60 -15.64 10.38
N LEU A 98 -4.27 -16.65 9.81
CA LEU A 98 -4.99 -17.65 10.60
C LEU A 98 -4.04 -18.46 11.49
N ALA A 99 -2.88 -18.84 10.96
CA ALA A 99 -1.86 -19.59 11.71
C ALA A 99 -1.28 -18.75 12.86
N SER A 100 -0.97 -17.47 12.62
CA SER A 100 -0.46 -16.58 13.67
C SER A 100 -1.50 -16.30 14.75
N SER A 101 -2.78 -16.12 14.38
CA SER A 101 -3.88 -15.92 15.31
C SER A 101 -4.10 -17.14 16.20
N ARG A 102 -4.10 -18.36 15.63
CA ARG A 102 -4.19 -19.61 16.40
C ARG A 102 -3.03 -19.76 17.37
N TYR A 103 -1.81 -19.54 16.90
CA TYR A 103 -0.62 -19.62 17.75
C TYR A 103 -0.69 -18.65 18.94
N TYR A 104 -1.14 -17.41 18.71
CA TYR A 104 -1.33 -16.44 19.79
C TYR A 104 -2.38 -16.91 20.80
N SER A 105 -3.52 -17.43 20.33
CA SER A 105 -4.57 -17.96 21.20
C SER A 105 -4.11 -19.16 22.04
N GLU A 106 -3.26 -20.02 21.46
CA GLU A 106 -2.66 -21.17 22.15
C GLU A 106 -1.64 -20.73 23.19
N ALA A 107 -0.76 -19.78 22.86
CA ALA A 107 0.22 -19.23 23.80
C ALA A 107 -0.45 -18.56 25.02
N VAL A 108 -1.53 -17.80 24.80
CA VAL A 108 -2.33 -17.23 25.90
C VAL A 108 -2.95 -18.33 26.76
N ARG A 109 -3.51 -19.36 26.12
CA ARG A 109 -4.10 -20.51 26.83
C ARG A 109 -3.05 -21.26 27.67
N GLU A 110 -1.87 -21.51 27.12
CA GLU A 110 -0.77 -22.14 27.85
C GLU A 110 -0.33 -21.28 29.04
N GLY A 111 -0.19 -19.96 28.85
CA GLY A 111 0.13 -19.04 29.95
C GLY A 111 -0.89 -19.09 31.10
N ILE A 112 -2.18 -19.16 30.78
CA ILE A 112 -3.25 -19.31 31.78
C ILE A 112 -3.15 -20.66 32.50
N ILE A 113 -2.89 -21.75 31.76
CA ILE A 113 -2.74 -23.10 32.35
C ILE A 113 -1.51 -23.16 33.27
N THR A 114 -0.37 -22.61 32.83
CA THR A 114 0.86 -22.58 33.63
C THR A 114 0.69 -21.77 34.91
N ALA A 115 0.06 -20.60 34.82
CA ALA A 115 -0.21 -19.76 35.99
C ALA A 115 -1.23 -20.40 36.95
N ALA A 116 -2.22 -21.14 36.43
CA ALA A 116 -3.13 -21.94 37.24
C ALA A 116 -2.43 -23.10 37.96
N LEU A 117 -1.47 -23.77 37.31
CA LEU A 117 -0.67 -24.86 37.89
C LEU A 117 0.32 -24.36 38.94
N GLN A 118 0.81 -23.12 38.82
CA GLN A 118 1.73 -22.48 39.77
C GLN A 118 1.02 -21.87 40.99
N GLY A 119 -0.32 -21.90 41.01
CA GLY A 119 -1.11 -21.38 42.13
C GLY A 119 -1.18 -19.85 42.20
N GLU A 120 -0.85 -19.14 41.11
CA GLU A 120 -0.72 -17.68 41.09
C GLU A 120 -1.97 -16.92 40.60
N ILE A 121 -3.11 -17.58 40.37
CA ILE A 121 -4.34 -16.90 39.89
C ILE A 121 -5.56 -17.24 40.75
N GLU A 122 -6.02 -16.25 41.53
CA GLU A 122 -7.43 -16.12 41.88
C GLU A 122 -8.25 -15.82 40.60
N PRO A 123 -9.43 -16.42 40.42
CA PRO A 123 -10.20 -16.29 39.18
C PRO A 123 -10.70 -14.86 39.00
N VAL A 124 -9.96 -14.05 38.26
CA VAL A 124 -10.41 -12.74 37.78
C VAL A 124 -11.55 -12.96 36.79
N LYS A 125 -12.77 -12.64 37.21
CA LYS A 125 -13.94 -12.45 36.35
C LYS A 125 -13.74 -11.19 35.50
N THR A 126 -13.02 -11.31 34.40
CA THR A 126 -13.14 -10.36 33.30
C THR A 126 -13.45 -11.15 32.04
N PRO A 127 -14.66 -10.99 31.45
CA PRO A 127 -14.93 -11.58 30.14
C PRO A 127 -13.92 -11.03 29.15
N LEU A 128 -13.14 -11.92 28.53
CA LEU A 128 -12.43 -11.59 27.30
C LEU A 128 -13.45 -11.02 26.33
N ALA A 129 -13.29 -9.76 25.95
CA ALA A 129 -14.06 -9.21 24.83
C ALA A 129 -13.83 -10.14 23.63
N PRO A 130 -14.90 -10.58 22.94
CA PRO A 130 -14.73 -11.43 21.78
C PRO A 130 -13.80 -10.72 20.80
N ALA A 131 -12.79 -11.45 20.30
CA ALA A 131 -12.07 -11.03 19.11
C ALA A 131 -13.13 -10.59 18.09
N LYS A 132 -13.03 -9.35 17.59
CA LYS A 132 -13.93 -8.85 16.55
C LYS A 132 -14.02 -9.93 15.48
N GLU A 133 -15.22 -10.50 15.32
CA GLU A 133 -15.49 -11.46 14.26
C GLU A 133 -15.11 -10.83 12.91
N PRO A 134 -14.55 -11.62 11.98
CA PRO A 134 -14.32 -11.14 10.63
C PRO A 134 -15.64 -10.65 10.04
N ILE A 135 -15.57 -9.51 9.35
CA ILE A 135 -16.61 -9.07 8.42
C ILE A 135 -16.86 -10.25 7.48
N SER A 136 -18.03 -10.88 7.60
CA SER A 136 -18.51 -11.89 6.68
C SER A 136 -18.46 -11.35 5.25
N PRO A 137 -18.17 -12.19 4.23
CA PRO A 137 -18.27 -11.75 2.84
C PRO A 137 -19.66 -11.14 2.60
N PRO A 138 -19.78 -10.05 1.81
CA PRO A 138 -21.04 -9.36 1.65
C PRO A 138 -22.09 -10.33 1.07
N PRO A 139 -23.30 -10.40 1.65
CA PRO A 139 -24.40 -11.14 1.04
C PRO A 139 -24.77 -10.50 -0.32
N PRO A 140 -25.29 -11.29 -1.27
CA PRO A 140 -25.74 -10.76 -2.56
C PRO A 140 -26.81 -9.69 -2.35
N GLU A 141 -26.65 -8.56 -3.03
CA GLU A 141 -27.45 -7.34 -2.89
C GLU A 141 -28.96 -7.60 -2.87
N PRO A 142 -29.69 -7.17 -1.83
CA PRO A 142 -31.13 -6.97 -1.93
C PRO A 142 -31.42 -5.62 -2.61
N VAL A 143 -32.30 -5.70 -3.60
CA VAL A 143 -32.87 -4.63 -4.42
C VAL A 143 -33.27 -3.41 -3.58
N MET A 144 -32.84 -2.22 -4.03
CA MET A 144 -33.13 -0.92 -3.38
C MET A 144 -34.64 -0.66 -3.22
N PRO A 145 -35.09 -0.19 -2.05
CA PRO A 145 -36.22 0.73 -1.96
C PRO A 145 -35.73 2.17 -2.10
N THR A 146 -36.37 2.87 -3.02
CA THR A 146 -36.26 4.30 -3.26
C THR A 146 -36.60 5.08 -1.98
N TYR A 147 -35.73 6.00 -1.54
CA TYR A 147 -36.11 6.98 -0.53
C TYR A 147 -35.85 8.41 -1.02
N SER A 148 -36.92 9.16 -0.87
CA SER A 148 -37.18 10.56 -1.16
C SER A 148 -36.30 11.51 -0.35
N VAL A 149 -35.94 12.60 -1.01
CA VAL A 149 -35.32 13.79 -0.43
C VAL A 149 -36.22 14.34 0.68
N SER A 150 -35.65 14.59 1.86
CA SER A 150 -36.23 15.50 2.85
C SER A 150 -35.12 16.35 3.44
N GLU A 151 -35.14 17.62 3.04
CA GLU A 151 -34.34 18.69 3.59
C GLU A 151 -34.62 18.83 5.09
N SER A 152 -33.58 18.83 5.92
CA SER A 152 -33.68 19.29 7.30
C SER A 152 -32.56 20.28 7.60
N LYS A 153 -33.03 21.48 7.96
CA LYS A 153 -32.32 22.73 8.26
C LYS A 153 -31.18 22.56 9.28
N MET A 154 -30.07 23.23 9.00
CA MET A 154 -29.04 23.58 9.97
C MET A 154 -29.59 24.50 11.07
N PRO A 155 -29.05 24.42 12.29
CA PRO A 155 -28.86 25.58 13.14
C PRO A 155 -27.38 25.98 13.19
N LEU A 156 -27.13 27.21 12.78
CA LEU A 156 -25.93 27.99 13.11
C LEU A 156 -25.88 28.23 14.62
N THR A 157 -24.72 28.04 15.26
CA THR A 157 -24.01 29.00 16.14
C THR A 157 -22.73 28.31 16.68
N PRO A 158 -21.55 28.97 16.69
CA PRO A 158 -20.28 28.34 17.05
C PRO A 158 -20.01 28.44 18.57
N GLU A 159 -19.81 27.30 19.24
CA GLU A 159 -19.18 27.29 20.55
C GLU A 159 -17.67 27.43 20.39
N ILE A 160 -17.18 28.57 20.87
CA ILE A 160 -15.78 28.91 21.05
C ILE A 160 -15.22 27.96 22.13
N ILE A 161 -14.62 26.86 21.70
CA ILE A 161 -13.78 26.05 22.58
C ILE A 161 -12.41 26.71 22.62
N THR A 162 -12.13 27.29 23.77
CA THR A 162 -10.88 27.89 24.20
C THR A 162 -9.67 27.05 23.84
N SER A 163 -8.73 27.71 23.15
CA SER A 163 -7.36 27.29 22.87
C SER A 163 -6.70 26.60 24.07
N PRO A 164 -6.11 25.41 23.91
CA PRO A 164 -5.08 24.98 24.84
C PRO A 164 -3.81 25.80 24.62
N GLU A 165 -3.10 26.02 25.71
CA GLU A 165 -1.90 26.86 25.88
C GLU A 165 -0.80 26.63 24.84
N PRO A 166 0.03 27.66 24.56
CA PRO A 166 1.19 27.53 23.68
C PRO A 166 2.19 26.55 24.30
N GLN A 167 2.28 25.35 23.73
CA GLN A 167 3.35 24.42 24.04
C GLN A 167 4.68 25.11 23.68
N LYS A 168 5.49 25.35 24.72
CA LYS A 168 6.86 25.87 24.60
C LYS A 168 7.60 25.12 23.49
N SER A 169 8.17 25.90 22.58
CA SER A 169 9.04 25.45 21.51
C SER A 169 10.13 24.50 22.03
N VAL A 170 10.04 23.23 21.63
CA VAL A 170 11.04 22.17 21.87
C VAL A 170 12.39 22.46 21.16
N SER A 171 12.50 23.58 20.44
CA SER A 171 13.70 24.00 19.73
C SER A 171 14.85 24.47 20.62
N GLU A 172 14.64 24.67 21.93
CA GLU A 172 15.72 25.01 22.87
C GLU A 172 16.11 23.78 23.72
N ARG A 173 17.35 23.32 23.53
CA ARG A 173 18.09 22.27 24.27
C ARG A 173 18.08 20.84 23.71
N LEU A 174 18.32 20.69 22.41
CA LEU A 174 19.00 19.48 21.92
C LEU A 174 20.42 19.87 21.48
N ASN A 175 21.40 19.55 22.33
CA ASN A 175 22.81 19.60 21.96
C ASN A 175 23.06 18.47 20.96
N PHE A 176 22.87 18.75 19.67
CA PHE A 176 23.30 17.84 18.62
C PHE A 176 24.83 17.67 18.72
N PRO A 177 25.37 16.43 18.64
CA PRO A 177 26.80 16.24 18.55
C PRO A 177 27.33 17.06 17.38
N ASP A 178 28.42 17.80 17.58
CA ASP A 178 29.07 18.49 16.48
C ASP A 178 29.46 17.45 15.42
N ARG A 179 29.24 17.78 14.14
CA ARG A 179 29.66 16.92 13.02
C ARG A 179 31.17 16.69 13.07
N ASP A 180 31.89 17.67 13.62
CA ASP A 180 33.33 17.62 13.81
C ASP A 180 33.80 16.87 15.06
N ASP A 181 32.89 16.39 15.90
CA ASP A 181 33.24 15.55 17.05
C ASP A 181 33.94 14.25 16.59
N LEU A 182 34.94 13.86 17.37
CA LEU A 182 35.77 12.69 17.09
C LEU A 182 34.94 11.40 17.02
N ARG A 183 33.85 11.30 17.78
CA ARG A 183 32.96 10.12 17.77
C ARG A 183 32.15 10.06 16.47
N THR A 184 31.61 11.19 16.01
CA THR A 184 30.88 11.29 14.74
C THR A 184 31.78 10.93 13.57
N LYS A 185 33.03 11.42 13.55
CA LYS A 185 34.04 11.06 12.55
C LYS A 185 34.40 9.57 12.59
N LYS A 186 34.63 9.00 13.77
CA LYS A 186 34.89 7.55 13.92
C LYS A 186 33.72 6.70 13.42
N LEU A 187 32.48 7.07 13.72
CA LEU A 187 31.29 6.35 13.25
C LEU A 187 31.18 6.43 11.72
N TRP A 188 31.36 7.63 11.14
CA TRP A 188 31.38 7.80 9.69
C TRP A 188 32.45 6.91 9.04
N SER A 189 33.69 6.96 9.52
CA SER A 189 34.77 6.12 9.01
C SER A 189 34.50 4.62 9.19
N LYS A 190 33.83 4.20 10.28
CA LYS A 190 33.44 2.80 10.44
C LYS A 190 32.42 2.38 9.39
N ILE A 191 31.41 3.21 9.12
CA ILE A 191 30.42 2.92 8.08
C ILE A 191 31.08 2.90 6.69
N GLU A 192 31.92 3.89 6.38
CA GLU A 192 32.60 4.02 5.09
C GLU A 192 33.60 2.89 4.80
N ASN A 193 34.36 2.43 5.80
CA ASN A 193 35.36 1.37 5.64
C ASN A 193 34.81 -0.04 5.91
N SER A 194 33.50 -0.17 6.15
CA SER A 194 32.85 -1.46 6.37
C SER A 194 32.24 -2.03 5.08
N THR A 195 31.75 -3.26 5.16
CA THR A 195 30.90 -3.89 4.13
C THR A 195 29.52 -3.22 4.00
N CYS A 196 29.23 -2.17 4.79
CA CYS A 196 27.95 -1.46 4.82
C CYS A 196 27.88 -0.23 3.89
N GLU A 197 28.62 -0.19 2.78
CA GLU A 197 28.55 0.91 1.79
C GLU A 197 27.10 1.20 1.33
N TRP A 198 26.27 0.16 1.26
CA TRP A 198 24.85 0.27 0.95
C TRP A 198 24.09 1.19 1.90
N LEU A 199 24.50 1.27 3.18
CA LEU A 199 23.87 2.13 4.19
C LEU A 199 24.10 3.61 3.87
N LEU A 200 25.30 3.96 3.38
CA LEU A 200 25.60 5.33 2.93
C LEU A 200 24.68 5.75 1.78
N GLN A 201 24.41 4.83 0.85
CA GLN A 201 23.50 5.09 -0.27
C GLN A 201 22.05 5.33 0.20
N LEU A 202 21.61 4.69 1.30
CA LEU A 202 20.27 4.89 1.87
C LEU A 202 20.11 6.22 2.63
N LEU A 203 21.20 6.82 3.13
CA LEU A 203 21.12 8.00 4.00
C LEU A 203 20.35 9.17 3.38
N LEU A 204 20.47 9.41 2.08
CA LEU A 204 19.76 10.49 1.39
C LEU A 204 18.80 9.99 0.30
N THR A 205 18.56 8.69 0.27
CA THR A 205 17.58 8.09 -0.65
C THR A 205 16.17 8.56 -0.32
N LYS A 206 15.44 8.97 -1.35
CA LYS A 206 14.03 9.39 -1.27
C LYS A 206 13.25 8.94 -2.51
N PRO A 207 12.02 8.44 -2.33
CA PRO A 207 11.49 7.82 -1.11
C PRO A 207 12.11 6.45 -0.81
N LEU A 208 12.11 6.06 0.46
CA LEU A 208 12.55 4.75 0.94
C LEU A 208 11.35 3.95 1.47
N LEU A 209 11.19 2.71 1.03
CA LEU A 209 10.29 1.74 1.64
C LEU A 209 11.10 0.71 2.41
N VAL A 210 10.79 0.55 3.69
CA VAL A 210 11.28 -0.54 4.53
C VAL A 210 10.12 -1.47 4.80
N TRP A 211 10.21 -2.72 4.34
CA TRP A 211 9.12 -3.67 4.45
C TRP A 211 9.58 -5.05 4.91
N GLY A 212 8.62 -5.88 5.32
CA GLY A 212 8.86 -7.24 5.78
C GLY A 212 7.91 -7.64 6.90
N GLU A 213 8.01 -8.90 7.32
CA GLU A 213 7.15 -9.51 8.33
C GLU A 213 7.16 -8.75 9.67
N GLN A 214 6.20 -9.06 10.53
CA GLN A 214 6.20 -8.54 11.90
C GLN A 214 7.49 -8.98 12.64
N CYS A 215 7.97 -8.13 13.54
CA CYS A 215 9.22 -8.35 14.29
C CYS A 215 10.51 -8.44 13.44
N SER A 216 10.48 -8.11 12.13
CA SER A 216 11.69 -8.09 11.30
C SER A 216 12.66 -6.93 11.59
N GLY A 217 12.31 -6.02 12.51
CA GLY A 217 13.15 -4.90 12.93
C GLY A 217 12.99 -3.61 12.11
N LYS A 218 11.92 -3.48 11.30
CA LYS A 218 11.64 -2.29 10.45
C LYS A 218 11.72 -0.96 11.22
N THR A 219 11.02 -0.88 12.35
CA THR A 219 10.97 0.30 13.24
C THR A 219 12.37 0.66 13.74
N LYS A 220 13.13 -0.32 14.25
CA LYS A 220 14.51 -0.13 14.72
C LYS A 220 15.43 0.34 13.60
N PHE A 221 15.33 -0.27 12.41
CA PHE A 221 16.13 0.11 11.25
C PHE A 221 15.84 1.54 10.79
N ALA A 222 14.56 1.91 10.66
CA ALA A 222 14.18 3.27 10.26
C ALA A 222 14.58 4.30 11.31
N GLY A 223 14.45 3.97 12.60
CA GLY A 223 14.93 4.82 13.69
C GLY A 223 16.44 5.02 13.64
N PHE A 224 17.21 3.96 13.44
CA PHE A 224 18.66 4.04 13.26
C PHE A 224 19.05 4.91 12.07
N LEU A 225 18.44 4.71 10.91
CA LEU A 225 18.70 5.52 9.72
C LEU A 225 18.38 7.00 9.95
N ALA A 226 17.25 7.29 10.61
CA ALA A 226 16.86 8.66 10.96
C ALA A 226 17.82 9.32 11.96
N MET A 227 18.34 8.57 12.93
CA MET A 227 19.39 9.05 13.84
C MET A 227 20.68 9.42 13.08
N LEU A 228 21.10 8.61 12.11
CA LEU A 228 22.25 8.96 11.26
C LEU A 228 21.98 10.22 10.44
N ARG A 229 20.74 10.44 9.98
CA ARG A 229 20.34 11.64 9.25
C ARG A 229 20.35 12.91 10.13
N ILE A 230 19.92 12.79 11.38
CA ILE A 230 20.10 13.87 12.38
C ILE A 230 21.58 14.18 12.54
N LEU A 231 22.39 13.14 12.80
CA LEU A 231 23.79 13.29 13.15
C LEU A 231 24.63 13.90 12.02
N PHE A 232 24.47 13.40 10.78
CA PHE A 232 25.33 13.78 9.66
C PHE A 232 24.75 14.92 8.80
N PHE A 233 23.43 15.08 8.79
CA PHE A 233 22.75 16.00 7.87
C PHE A 233 21.79 16.97 8.57
N LYS A 234 21.73 16.96 9.91
CA LYS A 234 20.89 17.87 10.72
C LYS A 234 19.40 17.80 10.34
N HIS A 235 18.92 16.62 9.98
CA HIS A 235 17.51 16.43 9.67
C HIS A 235 16.65 16.66 10.92
N GLN A 236 15.50 17.29 10.75
CA GLN A 236 14.39 17.14 11.69
C GLN A 236 13.73 15.78 11.44
N VAL A 237 13.28 15.12 12.51
CA VAL A 237 12.66 13.80 12.41
C VAL A 237 11.30 13.83 13.07
N SER A 238 10.33 13.29 12.34
CA SER A 238 9.00 13.07 12.87
C SER A 238 8.57 11.65 12.49
N VAL A 239 7.73 11.01 13.31
CA VAL A 239 7.12 9.68 13.08
C VAL A 239 5.60 9.73 13.14
N ALA A 240 4.90 9.16 12.15
CA ALA A 240 3.48 8.84 12.25
C ALA A 240 3.39 7.35 12.52
N ASP A 241 2.94 6.98 13.71
CA ASP A 241 2.88 5.60 14.12
C ASP A 241 1.67 5.38 15.05
N PRO A 242 0.61 4.71 14.54
CA PRO A 242 -0.57 4.37 15.36
C PRO A 242 -0.23 3.45 16.54
N HIS A 243 0.85 2.67 16.42
CA HIS A 243 1.34 1.71 17.41
C HIS A 243 2.54 2.22 18.21
N SER A 244 2.77 3.53 18.25
CA SER A 244 3.90 4.13 19.00
C SER A 244 3.85 3.91 20.51
N HIS A 245 2.76 3.35 21.05
CA HIS A 245 2.68 2.87 22.42
C HIS A 245 3.40 1.52 22.63
N GLN A 246 3.63 0.77 21.55
CA GLN A 246 4.37 -0.50 21.51
C GLN A 246 5.78 -0.32 20.93
N ASN A 247 5.96 0.67 20.06
CA ASN A 247 7.24 0.99 19.44
C ASN A 247 8.01 2.05 20.27
N GLU A 248 9.24 1.72 20.65
CA GLU A 248 10.13 2.66 21.33
C GLU A 248 10.87 3.54 20.32
N TRP A 249 10.35 4.76 20.11
CA TRP A 249 11.03 5.78 19.31
C TRP A 249 11.98 6.62 20.19
N PRO A 250 13.14 7.05 19.66
CA PRO A 250 13.99 8.00 20.36
C PRO A 250 13.23 9.26 20.78
N HIS A 251 13.46 9.74 22.00
CA HIS A 251 12.83 10.96 22.54
C HIS A 251 13.10 12.23 21.71
N LEU A 252 14.11 12.20 20.84
CA LEU A 252 14.44 13.26 19.89
C LEU A 252 13.44 13.36 18.74
N PHE A 253 12.59 12.35 18.54
CA PHE A 253 11.66 12.29 17.41
C PHE A 253 10.31 12.84 17.82
N GLU A 254 9.71 13.65 16.94
CA GLU A 254 8.32 14.05 17.11
C GLU A 254 7.38 12.94 16.66
N VAL A 255 6.74 12.25 17.60
CA VAL A 255 5.87 11.11 17.34
C VAL A 255 4.41 11.53 17.36
N TYR A 256 3.66 11.15 16.33
CA TYR A 256 2.25 11.45 16.11
C TYR A 256 1.46 10.17 15.94
N GLY A 257 0.24 10.14 16.44
CA GLY A 257 -0.70 9.04 16.21
C GLY A 257 -0.73 7.97 17.30
N ARG A 258 -0.05 8.20 18.43
CA ARG A 258 -0.07 7.29 19.58
C ARG A 258 -1.48 6.83 19.92
N GLU A 259 -1.63 5.53 20.18
CA GLU A 259 -2.90 4.88 20.51
C GLU A 259 -3.96 5.09 19.42
N TYR A 260 -3.57 4.84 18.15
CA TYR A 260 -4.46 4.96 16.99
C TYR A 260 -5.06 6.35 16.78
N ASN A 261 -4.37 7.42 17.22
CA ASN A 261 -4.85 8.79 17.05
C ASN A 261 -4.64 9.29 15.60
N TYR A 262 -5.50 8.85 14.69
CA TYR A 262 -5.44 9.24 13.27
C TYR A 262 -5.67 10.74 13.04
N GLY A 263 -6.27 11.47 13.99
CA GLY A 263 -6.36 12.94 13.93
C GLY A 263 -4.99 13.63 13.98
N GLN A 264 -4.07 13.14 14.80
CA GLN A 264 -2.68 13.59 14.80
C GLN A 264 -1.94 13.20 13.52
N ILE A 265 -2.24 12.02 12.96
CA ILE A 265 -1.68 11.58 11.67
C ILE A 265 -2.16 12.49 10.53
N ASN A 266 -3.44 12.90 10.51
CA ASN A 266 -3.98 13.88 9.56
C ASN A 266 -3.31 15.25 9.69
N SER A 267 -3.10 15.73 10.92
CA SER A 267 -2.38 16.98 11.19
C SER A 267 -0.97 16.94 10.61
N ARG A 268 -0.30 15.80 10.75
CA ARG A 268 1.03 15.57 10.21
C ARG A 268 1.05 15.40 8.68
N LEU A 269 0.07 14.73 8.07
CA LEU A 269 -0.11 14.70 6.61
C LEU A 269 -0.26 16.12 6.06
N THR A 270 -1.02 16.97 6.76
CA THR A 270 -1.16 18.39 6.41
C THR A 270 0.18 19.12 6.50
N ALA A 271 0.93 18.93 7.60
CA ALA A 271 2.26 19.51 7.76
C ALA A 271 3.25 19.06 6.67
N TYR A 272 3.19 17.79 6.26
CA TYR A 272 3.97 17.27 5.12
C TYR A 272 3.68 18.05 3.83
N TYR A 273 2.40 18.24 3.46
CA TYR A 273 2.06 19.01 2.26
C TYR A 273 2.44 20.49 2.37
N GLN A 274 2.46 21.06 3.57
CA GLN A 274 2.93 22.43 3.79
C GLN A 274 4.45 22.52 3.57
N ARG A 275 5.24 21.57 4.09
CA ARG A 275 6.70 21.56 3.91
C ARG A 275 7.11 21.39 2.44
N LEU A 276 6.35 20.63 1.65
CA LEU A 276 6.56 20.55 0.19
C LEU A 276 6.43 21.89 -0.56
N LYS A 277 5.79 22.90 0.03
CA LYS A 277 5.60 24.23 -0.59
C LYS A 277 6.72 25.22 -0.31
N GLY A 278 7.59 24.98 0.67
CA GLY A 278 8.62 25.97 1.04
C GLY A 278 9.45 25.67 2.28
N GLY A 279 9.59 24.40 2.69
CA GLY A 279 10.46 24.03 3.81
C GLY A 279 11.94 24.34 3.54
N SER A 280 12.66 24.82 4.56
CA SER A 280 14.08 25.18 4.46
C SER A 280 15.03 24.13 5.03
N LEU A 281 14.58 23.31 5.99
CA LEU A 281 15.41 22.31 6.66
C LEU A 281 15.08 20.88 6.19
N PRO A 282 16.09 20.01 5.97
CA PRO A 282 15.91 18.58 5.73
C PRO A 282 15.00 17.93 6.76
N HIS A 283 13.97 17.24 6.31
CA HIS A 283 12.98 16.59 7.17
C HIS A 283 12.88 15.11 6.82
N THR A 284 13.10 14.23 7.79
CA THR A 284 12.81 12.80 7.67
C THR A 284 11.46 12.50 8.29
N SER A 285 10.51 12.18 7.41
CA SER A 285 9.17 11.77 7.78
C SER A 285 9.08 10.24 7.73
N ILE A 286 8.96 9.60 8.88
CA ILE A 286 8.67 8.15 8.97
C ILE A 286 7.16 7.94 9.02
N TRP A 287 6.64 7.04 8.21
CA TRP A 287 5.22 6.72 8.13
C TRP A 287 5.05 5.23 8.36
N ASP A 288 4.61 4.88 9.57
CA ASP A 288 4.33 3.52 9.97
C ASP A 288 2.89 3.13 9.66
N GLU A 289 2.68 1.84 9.36
CA GLU A 289 1.38 1.26 9.06
C GLU A 289 0.56 2.03 8.02
N VAL A 290 1.22 2.39 6.91
CA VAL A 290 0.62 3.20 5.82
C VAL A 290 -0.61 2.53 5.21
N THR A 291 -0.69 1.19 5.30
CA THR A 291 -1.87 0.37 4.98
C THR A 291 -3.17 0.94 5.54
N ASN A 292 -3.14 1.36 6.79
CA ASN A 292 -4.34 1.76 7.53
C ASN A 292 -4.80 3.18 7.19
N TYR A 293 -4.02 3.95 6.43
CA TYR A 293 -4.29 5.37 6.25
C TYR A 293 -5.47 5.60 5.32
N ALA A 294 -5.69 4.73 4.33
CA ALA A 294 -6.80 4.86 3.39
C ALA A 294 -8.17 4.81 4.09
N GLU A 295 -8.26 4.04 5.17
CA GLU A 295 -9.51 3.79 5.90
C GLU A 295 -9.70 4.74 7.08
N ASN A 296 -8.61 5.18 7.71
CA ASN A 296 -8.66 5.88 9.00
C ASN A 296 -8.27 7.37 8.93
N CYS A 297 -7.58 7.79 7.87
CA CYS A 297 -7.21 9.19 7.65
C CYS A 297 -8.16 9.89 6.68
N GLU A 298 -8.10 11.21 6.61
CA GLU A 298 -8.91 11.98 5.67
C GLU A 298 -8.56 11.61 4.21
N GLU A 299 -9.55 11.22 3.42
CA GLU A 299 -9.36 10.75 2.04
C GLU A 299 -8.58 11.76 1.18
N LYS A 300 -8.87 13.06 1.33
CA LYS A 300 -8.19 14.14 0.59
C LYS A 300 -6.69 14.22 0.89
N LEU A 301 -6.26 13.79 2.08
CA LEU A 301 -4.88 13.77 2.51
C LEU A 301 -4.21 12.44 2.15
N ALA A 302 -4.80 11.32 2.59
CA ALA A 302 -4.24 9.98 2.44
C ALA A 302 -4.28 9.48 0.98
N GLY A 303 -5.40 9.69 0.27
CA GLY A 303 -5.61 9.16 -1.08
C GLY A 303 -4.63 9.68 -2.15
N ARG A 304 -3.97 10.81 -1.90
CA ARG A 304 -2.93 11.38 -2.80
C ARG A 304 -1.52 11.28 -2.24
N PHE A 305 -1.36 10.75 -1.03
CA PHE A 305 -0.10 10.80 -0.26
C PHE A 305 1.01 10.02 -0.93
N LEU A 306 0.79 8.73 -1.24
CA LEU A 306 1.78 7.88 -1.91
C LEU A 306 2.20 8.45 -3.27
N LYS A 307 1.23 8.99 -4.02
CA LYS A 307 1.51 9.65 -5.31
C LYS A 307 2.42 10.86 -5.11
N SER A 308 2.13 11.71 -4.13
CA SER A 308 2.92 12.92 -3.84
C SER A 308 4.37 12.57 -3.47
N ILE A 309 4.55 11.56 -2.61
CA ILE A 309 5.88 11.05 -2.23
C ILE A 309 6.69 10.62 -3.46
N LEU A 310 6.05 9.94 -4.42
CA LEU A 310 6.70 9.42 -5.62
C LEU A 310 6.85 10.46 -6.74
N SER A 311 6.00 11.50 -6.81
CA SER A 311 6.08 12.54 -7.85
C SER A 311 7.03 13.68 -7.50
N ASP A 312 7.11 14.04 -6.22
CA ASP A 312 7.78 15.24 -5.76
C ASP A 312 9.19 14.98 -5.20
N VAL A 313 9.83 13.89 -5.65
CA VAL A 313 11.16 13.44 -5.18
C VAL A 313 12.22 14.54 -5.31
N ARG A 314 12.10 15.44 -6.31
CA ARG A 314 13.07 16.52 -6.52
C ARG A 314 12.85 17.73 -5.62
N LYS A 315 11.69 17.88 -4.98
CA LYS A 315 11.40 19.04 -4.13
C LYS A 315 12.12 18.87 -2.79
N PRO A 316 13.09 19.74 -2.44
CA PRO A 316 13.60 19.78 -1.08
C PRO A 316 12.49 20.26 -0.13
N PRO A 317 12.46 19.82 1.15
CA PRO A 317 13.51 19.10 1.87
C PRO A 317 13.05 17.75 2.49
N GLU A 318 12.07 17.06 1.89
CA GLU A 318 11.49 15.82 2.47
C GLU A 318 12.26 14.54 2.11
N PHE A 319 12.45 13.67 3.11
CA PHE A 319 13.05 12.34 2.98
C PHE A 319 12.14 11.27 3.59
N PRO A 320 11.06 10.86 2.88
CA PRO A 320 10.08 9.92 3.41
C PRO A 320 10.64 8.51 3.57
N ILE A 321 10.36 7.90 4.71
CA ILE A 321 10.55 6.47 4.98
C ILE A 321 9.15 5.87 5.22
N LEU A 322 8.75 4.91 4.40
CA LEU A 322 7.51 4.16 4.55
C LEU A 322 7.83 2.84 5.24
N LEU A 323 7.05 2.46 6.26
CA LEU A 323 7.09 1.15 6.87
C LEU A 323 5.83 0.38 6.49
N SER A 324 5.99 -0.87 6.06
CA SER A 324 4.87 -1.75 5.73
C SER A 324 5.20 -3.21 5.96
N HIS A 325 4.17 -4.04 6.06
CA HIS A 325 4.30 -5.50 6.09
C HIS A 325 4.65 -6.10 4.72
N SER A 326 4.28 -5.41 3.64
CA SER A 326 4.48 -5.87 2.27
C SER A 326 4.75 -4.70 1.33
N ASN A 327 5.23 -4.98 0.12
CA ASN A 327 5.52 -3.98 -0.90
C ASN A 327 4.42 -3.91 -1.99
N THR A 328 3.26 -4.53 -1.79
CA THR A 328 2.14 -4.38 -2.73
C THR A 328 1.49 -3.01 -2.62
N LEU A 329 0.78 -2.57 -3.66
CA LEU A 329 0.12 -1.26 -3.68
C LEU A 329 -0.98 -1.16 -2.60
N SER A 330 -1.72 -2.25 -2.36
CA SER A 330 -2.67 -2.36 -1.25
C SER A 330 -1.97 -2.15 0.09
N SER A 331 -0.77 -2.72 0.23
CA SER A 331 0.07 -2.60 1.44
C SER A 331 0.67 -1.21 1.68
N LEU A 332 0.45 -0.25 0.78
CA LEU A 332 0.92 1.14 0.89
C LEU A 332 -0.24 2.14 0.94
N GLY A 333 -1.45 1.68 1.30
CA GLY A 333 -2.64 2.53 1.40
C GLY A 333 -3.36 2.74 0.05
N GLY A 334 -3.07 1.91 -0.96
CA GLY A 334 -3.71 1.96 -2.27
C GLY A 334 -3.22 3.11 -3.17
N GLY A 335 -3.74 3.16 -4.39
CA GLY A 335 -3.41 4.23 -5.33
C GLY A 335 -4.15 4.17 -6.67
N LYS A 336 -4.75 5.29 -7.08
CA LYS A 336 -5.37 5.46 -8.40
C LYS A 336 -4.34 5.97 -9.43
N GLY A 337 -4.38 5.46 -10.67
CA GLY A 337 -3.71 6.05 -11.84
C GLY A 337 -2.17 5.95 -11.89
N GLY A 338 -1.63 4.82 -12.36
CA GLY A 338 -0.22 4.70 -12.77
C GLY A 338 0.82 4.59 -11.64
N ILE A 339 0.39 4.66 -10.38
CA ILE A 339 1.26 4.63 -9.18
C ILE A 339 2.11 3.36 -9.11
N LYS A 340 1.58 2.20 -9.54
CA LYS A 340 2.36 0.93 -9.59
C LYS A 340 3.64 1.05 -10.42
N LYS A 341 3.61 1.78 -11.56
CA LYS A 341 4.81 2.00 -12.38
C LYS A 341 5.77 3.00 -11.74
N MET A 342 5.24 3.98 -11.02
CA MET A 342 6.05 4.94 -10.27
C MET A 342 6.73 4.28 -9.07
N GLN A 343 6.04 3.37 -8.40
CA GLN A 343 6.57 2.58 -7.29
C GLN A 343 7.75 1.71 -7.76
N VAL A 344 7.56 0.90 -8.81
CA VAL A 344 8.61 0.00 -9.34
C VAL A 344 9.87 0.76 -9.79
N ARG A 345 9.73 2.00 -10.25
CA ARG A 345 10.84 2.78 -10.82
C ARG A 345 11.44 3.80 -9.85
N GLY A 346 10.68 4.26 -8.87
CA GLY A 346 11.02 5.42 -8.04
C GLY A 346 11.21 5.11 -6.57
N LEU A 347 10.94 3.87 -6.13
CA LEU A 347 11.05 3.46 -4.75
C LEU A 347 12.30 2.59 -4.57
N VAL A 348 13.18 2.99 -3.66
CA VAL A 348 14.20 2.08 -3.14
C VAL A 348 13.57 1.27 -2.01
N GLU A 349 13.78 -0.04 -2.05
CA GLU A 349 13.17 -0.98 -1.12
C GLU A 349 14.25 -1.64 -0.26
N VAL A 350 14.00 -1.70 1.05
CA VAL A 350 14.74 -2.52 2.02
C VAL A 350 13.77 -3.55 2.58
N ASN A 351 13.97 -4.83 2.25
CA ASN A 351 13.20 -5.94 2.78
C ASN A 351 13.97 -6.56 3.95
N LEU A 352 13.39 -6.53 5.16
CA LEU A 352 13.98 -7.14 6.36
C LEU A 352 13.25 -8.42 6.73
N ARG A 353 14.02 -9.44 7.15
CA ARG A 353 13.48 -10.76 7.52
C ARG A 353 13.35 -10.91 9.04
N ALA A 354 12.33 -11.65 9.45
CA ALA A 354 12.23 -12.21 10.78
C ALA A 354 12.69 -13.68 10.75
N LYS A 355 13.06 -14.20 11.92
CA LYS A 355 13.28 -15.62 12.16
C LYS A 355 12.59 -16.01 13.45
N ARG A 356 12.42 -17.31 13.67
CA ARG A 356 11.94 -17.83 14.95
C ARG A 356 13.12 -18.24 15.82
N ASP A 357 13.08 -17.86 17.09
CA ASP A 357 14.00 -18.36 18.09
C ASP A 357 13.72 -19.85 18.40
N ARG A 358 14.45 -20.43 19.35
CA ARG A 358 14.27 -21.83 19.77
C ARG A 358 12.90 -22.12 20.38
N LEU A 359 12.19 -21.10 20.84
CA LEU A 359 10.87 -21.19 21.47
C LEU A 359 9.73 -20.84 20.49
N GLY A 360 10.06 -20.46 19.26
CA GLY A 360 9.10 -20.08 18.24
C GLY A 360 8.77 -18.58 18.22
N ASN A 361 9.36 -17.75 19.10
CA ASN A 361 9.12 -16.31 19.10
C ASN A 361 9.74 -15.66 17.87
N LEU A 362 9.04 -14.69 17.27
CA LEU A 362 9.57 -13.93 16.15
C LEU A 362 10.61 -12.92 16.64
N GLU A 363 11.81 -12.96 16.06
CA GLU A 363 12.89 -12.01 16.27
C GLU A 363 13.49 -11.53 14.94
N PRO A 364 14.18 -10.37 14.90
CA PRO A 364 14.86 -9.93 13.70
C PRO A 364 15.90 -10.95 13.24
N ALA A 365 15.89 -11.31 11.96
CA ALA A 365 16.90 -12.21 11.39
C ALA A 365 18.25 -11.52 11.17
N LEU A 366 18.29 -10.18 11.26
CA LEU A 366 19.44 -9.33 10.89
C LEU A 366 19.92 -9.56 9.45
N LYS A 367 19.01 -9.99 8.58
CA LYS A 367 19.24 -10.23 7.16
C LYS A 367 18.12 -9.64 6.34
N GLY A 368 18.43 -9.28 5.11
CA GLY A 368 17.47 -8.65 4.22
C GLY A 368 17.94 -8.54 2.79
N THR A 369 17.21 -7.77 2.00
CA THR A 369 17.62 -7.37 0.65
C THR A 369 17.36 -5.90 0.41
N ILE A 370 18.16 -5.30 -0.47
CA ILE A 370 17.93 -3.95 -0.99
C ILE A 370 17.69 -4.03 -2.49
N LYS A 371 16.70 -3.29 -2.98
CA LYS A 371 16.35 -3.18 -4.40
C LYS A 371 16.22 -1.72 -4.80
N GLY A 372 16.68 -1.39 -6.01
CA GLY A 372 16.47 -0.05 -6.61
C GLY A 372 17.61 0.94 -6.41
N LEU A 373 18.69 0.56 -5.69
CA LEU A 373 19.90 1.39 -5.61
C LEU A 373 20.72 1.41 -6.91
N LYS A 374 20.67 0.33 -7.67
CA LYS A 374 21.32 0.21 -8.99
C LYS A 374 20.38 -0.46 -9.97
N VAL A 375 20.61 -0.19 -11.25
CA VAL A 375 19.94 -0.86 -12.37
C VAL A 375 20.95 -1.71 -13.13
N ASP A 376 20.50 -2.82 -13.70
CA ASP A 376 21.29 -3.63 -14.62
C ASP A 376 21.30 -3.03 -16.03
N ASP A 377 22.01 -3.69 -16.96
CA ASP A 377 22.11 -3.26 -18.37
C ASP A 377 20.76 -3.26 -19.11
N ARG A 378 19.74 -3.92 -18.55
CA ARG A 378 18.38 -3.98 -19.08
C ARG A 378 17.48 -2.90 -18.47
N GLY A 379 18.00 -2.11 -17.52
CA GLY A 379 17.27 -1.08 -16.80
C GLY A 379 16.41 -1.62 -15.66
N GLU A 380 16.60 -2.89 -15.26
CA GLU A 380 15.89 -3.52 -14.17
C GLU A 380 16.61 -3.30 -12.84
N ALA A 381 15.84 -3.14 -11.75
CA ALA A 381 16.41 -2.87 -10.43
C ALA A 381 17.16 -4.09 -9.87
N VAL A 382 18.44 -3.91 -9.56
CA VAL A 382 19.30 -4.95 -8.98
C VAL A 382 18.90 -5.19 -7.52
N VAL A 383 18.69 -6.45 -7.16
CA VAL A 383 18.47 -6.90 -5.77
C VAL A 383 19.79 -7.34 -5.17
N ARG A 384 20.12 -6.84 -3.98
CA ARG A 384 21.35 -7.16 -3.25
C ARG A 384 21.01 -7.69 -1.86
N PRO A 385 21.59 -8.82 -1.42
CA PRO A 385 21.44 -9.25 -0.03
C PRO A 385 22.16 -8.27 0.91
N ILE A 386 21.65 -8.12 2.12
CA ILE A 386 22.28 -7.36 3.20
C ILE A 386 22.26 -8.14 4.50
N GLU A 387 23.27 -7.91 5.31
CA GLU A 387 23.36 -8.37 6.71
C GLU A 387 23.53 -7.13 7.61
N LEU A 388 22.84 -7.14 8.74
CA LEU A 388 22.82 -6.08 9.73
C LEU A 388 23.68 -6.55 10.91
N GLU A 389 24.98 -6.29 10.86
CA GLU A 389 25.94 -6.65 11.92
C GLU A 389 25.82 -5.79 13.18
#